data_AF-A0A0C9N4N8-F1
#
_entry.id   AF-A0A0C9N4N8-F1
#
_cell.length_a   1.000
_cell.length_b   1.000
_cell.length_c   1.000
_cell.angle_alpha   90.00
_cell.angle_beta   90.00
_cell.angle_gamma   90.00
#
_symmetry.space_group_name_H-M   'P 1'
#
loop_
_entity.id
_entity.type
_entity.pdbx_description
1 polymer ?
#
loop_
_entity_poly.entity_id
_entity_poly.type
_entity_poly.pdbx_seq_one_letter_code
_entity_poly.pdbx_strand_id
1 'polypeptide(L)'
;MLFHELNNELLIAIAGHLPQDDLKTFSFVCHKFALVAHSDVVWKERLYNHYGITYKLPTENWKDMYARKSLDPQNSKMCPHIGHVTGKILEPYATKYQQVLNWLDKNLNCTVCGANCKDTGLCLYVWKGNTRNRCKDCAYSYHKAVEGHGILIRMNVLQMYCFDCKRLLGETRGDSSEAHYVNMLLKTLTHDSEKGQQAMARRSQCMEERQLYAEHADRASVVSDGKQYYFIERIWLISWFLRLCDGKIGTGPIANHELEDPEREGRLNPASRPRGNFKGGFSIVTPFLWNYLVDTYGLSGKAYTSDDTTGPEYCGLNESIVNWRLN
;
A
#
# COMPACT_ATOMS: atom_id res chain seq x y z
N MET A 1 -13.42 46.03 18.12
CA MET A 1 -12.87 45.47 16.88
C MET A 1 -14.05 44.90 16.09
N LEU A 2 -14.42 45.53 14.99
CA LEU A 2 -15.58 45.09 14.22
C LEU A 2 -15.17 43.88 13.37
N PHE A 3 -16.03 42.86 13.28
CA PHE A 3 -15.70 41.58 12.66
C PHE A 3 -15.29 41.71 11.16
N HIS A 4 -15.72 42.77 10.49
CA HIS A 4 -15.35 43.05 9.10
C HIS A 4 -13.94 43.65 8.95
N GLU A 5 -13.33 44.14 10.03
CA GLU A 5 -11.96 44.67 10.06
C GLU A 5 -10.91 43.55 10.17
N LEU A 6 -11.34 42.32 10.51
CA LEU A 6 -10.46 41.15 10.54
C LEU A 6 -9.91 40.85 9.14
N ASN A 7 -8.66 40.41 9.08
CA ASN A 7 -8.07 39.95 7.83
C ASN A 7 -8.75 38.65 7.34
N ASN A 8 -8.56 38.32 6.06
CA ASN A 8 -9.21 37.14 5.47
C ASN A 8 -8.73 35.83 6.10
N GLU A 9 -7.50 35.76 6.60
CA GLU A 9 -6.95 34.55 7.24
C GLU A 9 -7.70 34.22 8.55
N LEU A 10 -7.93 35.22 9.40
CA LEU A 10 -8.71 35.05 10.62
C LEU A 10 -10.16 34.70 10.32
N LEU A 11 -10.76 35.32 9.29
CA LEU A 11 -12.11 34.98 8.85
C LEU A 11 -12.21 33.56 8.30
N ILE A 12 -11.18 33.07 7.60
CA ILE A 12 -11.10 31.67 7.14
C ILE A 12 -11.01 30.72 8.34
N ALA A 13 -10.16 31.03 9.33
CA ALA A 13 -10.06 30.23 10.55
C ALA A 13 -11.39 30.14 11.29
N ILE A 14 -12.08 31.28 11.47
CA ILE A 14 -13.41 31.34 12.09
C ILE A 14 -14.42 30.52 11.28
N ALA A 15 -14.51 30.76 9.97
CA ALA A 15 -15.40 30.02 9.08
C ALA A 15 -15.11 28.51 9.07
N GLY A 16 -13.84 28.12 9.25
CA GLY A 16 -13.38 26.75 9.36
C GLY A 16 -13.86 26.00 10.61
N HIS A 17 -14.35 26.71 11.63
CA HIS A 17 -14.97 26.10 12.81
C HIS A 17 -16.50 26.09 12.76
N LEU A 18 -17.11 26.71 11.74
CA LEU A 18 -18.56 26.79 11.67
C LEU A 18 -19.17 25.46 11.18
N PRO A 19 -20.27 25.00 11.82
CA PRO A 19 -21.18 24.03 11.23
C PRO A 19 -21.70 24.46 9.85
N GLN A 20 -22.25 23.52 9.08
CA GLN A 20 -22.68 23.79 7.70
C GLN A 20 -23.73 24.91 7.61
N ASP A 21 -24.70 24.91 8.53
CA ASP A 21 -25.79 25.89 8.55
C ASP A 21 -25.30 27.29 8.99
N ASP A 22 -24.35 27.33 9.92
CA ASP A 22 -23.74 28.57 10.38
C ASP A 22 -22.81 29.17 9.31
N LEU A 23 -22.07 28.33 8.58
CA LEU A 23 -21.26 28.78 7.45
C LEU A 23 -22.14 29.38 6.34
N LYS A 24 -23.31 28.79 6.11
CA LYS A 24 -24.31 29.32 5.17
C LYS A 24 -24.81 30.69 5.65
N THR A 25 -25.16 30.82 6.93
CA THR A 25 -25.59 32.09 7.52
C THR A 25 -24.48 33.14 7.44
N PHE A 26 -23.25 32.78 7.78
CA PHE A 26 -22.05 33.62 7.67
C PHE A 26 -21.89 34.17 6.24
N SER A 27 -22.14 33.36 5.22
CA SER A 27 -22.03 33.78 3.82
C SER A 27 -23.05 34.86 3.41
N PHE A 28 -24.19 34.98 4.10
CA PHE A 28 -25.23 35.95 3.79
C PHE A 28 -25.05 37.31 4.48
N VAL A 29 -24.12 37.43 5.43
CA VAL A 29 -23.95 38.65 6.23
C VAL A 29 -23.43 39.83 5.40
N CYS A 30 -22.38 39.62 4.61
CA CYS A 30 -21.84 40.63 3.70
C CYS A 30 -21.01 40.01 2.57
N HIS A 31 -20.73 40.78 1.52
CA HIS A 31 -19.95 40.32 0.37
C HIS A 31 -18.58 39.73 0.76
N LYS A 32 -17.87 40.34 1.73
CA LYS A 32 -16.58 39.83 2.21
C LYS A 32 -16.70 38.43 2.81
N PHE A 33 -17.74 38.19 3.61
CA PHE A 33 -17.97 36.88 4.24
C PHE A 33 -18.46 35.85 3.22
N ALA A 34 -19.26 36.28 2.24
CA ALA A 34 -19.63 35.43 1.10
C ALA A 34 -18.38 34.93 0.37
N LEU A 35 -17.42 35.81 0.03
CA LEU A 35 -16.17 35.42 -0.62
C LEU A 35 -15.34 34.44 0.23
N VAL A 36 -15.26 34.68 1.55
CA VAL A 36 -14.56 33.77 2.47
C VAL A 36 -15.25 32.40 2.51
N ALA A 37 -16.56 32.34 2.71
CA ALA A 37 -17.32 31.10 2.82
C ALA A 37 -17.25 30.22 1.57
N HIS A 38 -17.15 30.84 0.39
CA HIS A 38 -17.02 30.14 -0.89
C HIS A 38 -15.58 29.79 -1.26
N SER A 39 -14.59 30.24 -0.49
CA SER A 39 -13.18 29.92 -0.71
C SER A 39 -12.89 28.44 -0.40
N ASP A 40 -12.15 27.78 -1.27
CA ASP A 40 -11.70 26.39 -1.06
C ASP A 40 -10.82 26.25 0.20
N VAL A 41 -10.16 27.33 0.62
CA VAL A 41 -9.31 27.34 1.82
C VAL A 41 -10.13 27.16 3.10
N VAL A 42 -11.40 27.58 3.14
CA VAL A 42 -12.27 27.29 4.29
C VAL A 42 -12.48 25.78 4.40
N TRP A 43 -12.65 25.07 3.29
CA TRP A 43 -12.82 23.62 3.31
C TRP A 43 -11.55 22.89 3.75
N LYS A 44 -10.36 23.42 3.42
CA LYS A 44 -9.10 22.95 4.00
C LYS A 44 -9.12 23.05 5.52
N GLU A 45 -9.49 24.21 6.04
CA GLU A 45 -9.53 24.47 7.48
C GLU A 45 -10.54 23.55 8.18
N ARG A 46 -11.73 23.38 7.61
CA ARG A 46 -12.74 22.45 8.12
C ARG A 46 -12.26 21.00 8.11
N LEU A 47 -11.59 20.58 7.04
CA LEU A 47 -11.06 19.22 6.92
C LEU A 47 -9.99 18.95 7.98
N TYR A 48 -9.13 19.93 8.26
CA TYR A 48 -8.17 19.86 9.35
C TYR A 48 -8.86 19.84 10.72
N ASN A 49 -9.81 20.74 10.98
CA ASN A 49 -10.47 20.85 12.28
C ASN A 49 -11.34 19.63 12.61
N HIS A 50 -12.07 19.09 11.64
CA HIS A 50 -12.97 17.95 11.88
C HIS A 50 -12.28 16.60 11.81
N TYR A 51 -11.28 16.48 10.92
CA TYR A 51 -10.70 15.18 10.60
C TYR A 51 -9.19 15.12 10.77
N GLY A 52 -8.47 16.22 10.94
CA GLY A 52 -7.01 16.24 11.09
C GLY A 52 -6.23 16.03 9.78
N ILE A 53 -6.88 16.19 8.62
CA ILE A 53 -6.24 15.98 7.31
C ILE A 53 -5.59 17.27 6.82
N THR A 54 -4.33 17.19 6.42
CA THR A 54 -3.50 18.34 5.99
C THR A 54 -2.96 18.21 4.57
N TYR A 55 -3.31 17.14 3.87
CA TYR A 55 -2.80 16.80 2.56
C TYR A 55 -3.93 16.68 1.54
N LYS A 56 -3.61 16.87 0.25
CA LYS A 56 -4.50 16.62 -0.88
C LYS A 56 -3.70 16.36 -2.15
N LEU A 57 -4.35 15.82 -3.17
CA LEU A 57 -3.84 15.86 -4.54
C LEU A 57 -3.78 17.32 -5.04
N PRO A 58 -2.75 17.69 -5.82
CA PRO A 58 -2.67 19.02 -6.42
C PRO A 58 -3.90 19.36 -7.28
N THR A 59 -4.45 18.37 -7.97
CA THR A 59 -5.59 18.48 -8.90
C THR A 59 -6.95 18.46 -8.22
N GLU A 60 -7.04 18.05 -6.95
CA GLU A 60 -8.31 18.02 -6.20
C GLU A 60 -8.57 19.35 -5.48
N ASN A 61 -9.84 19.70 -5.29
CA ASN A 61 -10.24 20.79 -4.40
C ASN A 61 -10.52 20.25 -2.98
N TRP A 62 -10.39 21.11 -1.97
CA TRP A 62 -10.59 20.71 -0.56
C TRP A 62 -12.05 20.41 -0.25
N LYS A 63 -13.00 21.05 -0.93
CA LYS A 63 -14.44 20.82 -0.74
C LYS A 63 -14.87 19.39 -1.07
N ASP A 64 -14.44 18.86 -2.21
CA ASP A 64 -14.74 17.49 -2.66
C ASP A 64 -14.05 16.48 -1.74
N MET A 65 -12.82 16.78 -1.32
CA MET A 65 -12.11 15.96 -0.35
C MET A 65 -12.83 15.91 1.00
N TYR A 66 -13.38 17.04 1.47
CA TYR A 66 -14.23 17.12 2.66
C TYR A 66 -15.51 16.29 2.51
N ALA A 67 -16.19 16.36 1.37
CA ALA A 67 -17.36 15.54 1.10
C ALA A 67 -17.02 14.03 1.13
N ARG A 68 -15.94 13.61 0.46
CA ARG A 68 -15.48 12.21 0.48
C ARG A 68 -15.12 11.74 1.89
N LYS A 69 -14.40 12.57 2.66
CA LYS A 69 -14.01 12.25 4.03
C LYS A 69 -15.20 12.17 4.98
N SER A 70 -16.21 13.00 4.78
CA SER A 70 -17.45 12.97 5.56
C SER A 70 -18.21 11.64 5.42
N LEU A 71 -18.05 10.94 4.28
CA LEU A 71 -18.59 9.61 4.04
C LEU A 71 -17.75 8.46 4.64
N ASP A 72 -16.51 8.74 5.07
CA ASP A 72 -15.59 7.80 5.74
C ASP A 72 -15.02 8.40 7.05
N PRO A 73 -15.88 8.63 8.06
CA PRO A 73 -15.46 9.25 9.31
C PRO A 73 -14.54 8.36 10.14
N GLN A 74 -14.51 7.04 9.89
CA GLN A 74 -13.71 6.06 10.64
C GLN A 74 -12.24 5.98 10.22
N ASN A 75 -11.78 6.83 9.30
CA ASN A 75 -10.37 6.89 8.86
C ASN A 75 -9.90 5.68 8.05
N SER A 76 -10.82 5.03 7.34
CA SER A 76 -10.52 3.81 6.57
C SER A 76 -9.61 4.10 5.37
N LYS A 77 -9.88 5.19 4.64
CA LYS A 77 -9.22 5.53 3.37
C LYS A 77 -8.25 6.71 3.47
N MET A 78 -8.57 7.69 4.32
CA MET A 78 -7.74 8.89 4.54
C MET A 78 -7.28 8.93 6.00
N CYS A 79 -5.99 8.64 6.22
CA CYS A 79 -5.35 8.63 7.53
C CYS A 79 -4.97 10.05 7.98
N PRO A 80 -5.56 10.59 9.06
CA PRO A 80 -5.15 11.91 9.57
C PRO A 80 -3.79 11.93 10.25
N HIS A 81 -3.39 10.79 10.81
CA HIS A 81 -2.14 10.66 11.56
C HIS A 81 -0.90 10.90 10.71
N ILE A 82 -0.95 10.62 9.40
CA ILE A 82 0.17 10.92 8.51
C ILE A 82 0.39 12.43 8.35
N GLY A 83 -0.62 13.27 8.59
CA GLY A 83 -0.49 14.72 8.58
C GLY A 83 0.50 15.26 9.62
N HIS A 84 0.82 14.47 10.65
CA HIS A 84 1.87 14.80 11.62
C HIS A 84 3.30 14.53 11.10
N VAL A 85 3.45 13.78 10.01
CA VAL A 85 4.72 13.54 9.35
C VAL A 85 4.88 14.57 8.25
N THR A 86 5.96 15.35 8.32
CA THR A 86 6.25 16.41 7.34
C THR A 86 7.65 16.20 6.75
N GLY A 87 7.91 16.80 5.58
CA GLY A 87 9.24 16.77 4.96
C GLY A 87 10.34 17.24 5.91
N LYS A 88 10.09 18.31 6.68
CA LYS A 88 11.01 18.85 7.70
C LYS A 88 11.41 17.82 8.77
N ILE A 89 10.51 16.92 9.14
CA ILE A 89 10.80 15.84 10.11
C ILE A 89 11.69 14.77 9.47
N LEU A 90 11.53 14.51 8.18
CA LEU A 90 12.22 13.45 7.46
C LEU A 90 13.58 13.87 6.87
N GLU A 91 13.75 15.14 6.50
CA GLU A 91 14.98 15.70 5.91
C GLU A 91 16.27 15.29 6.68
N PRO A 92 16.34 15.40 8.04
CA PRO A 92 17.53 14.99 8.78
C PRO A 92 17.86 13.49 8.69
N TYR A 93 16.89 12.67 8.28
CA TYR A 93 17.03 11.21 8.18
C TYR A 93 17.39 10.73 6.78
N ALA A 94 17.47 11.62 5.78
CA ALA A 94 17.88 11.26 4.43
C ALA A 94 19.27 10.61 4.39
N THR A 95 20.25 11.15 5.13
CA THR A 95 21.61 10.56 5.21
C THR A 95 21.59 9.16 5.83
N LYS A 96 20.80 8.95 6.88
CA LYS A 96 20.65 7.63 7.53
C LYS A 96 19.95 6.65 6.59
N TYR A 97 18.98 7.12 5.82
CA TYR A 97 18.36 6.32 4.77
C TYR A 97 19.36 5.88 3.71
N GLN A 98 20.26 6.77 3.27
CA GLN A 98 21.35 6.39 2.37
C GLN A 98 22.26 5.31 2.98
N GLN A 99 22.56 5.36 4.28
CA GLN A 99 23.32 4.31 4.96
C GLN A 99 22.56 2.96 4.94
N VAL A 100 21.23 2.99 5.14
CA VAL A 100 20.36 1.81 5.02
C VAL A 100 20.40 1.26 3.60
N LEU A 101 20.25 2.10 2.56
CA LEU A 101 20.30 1.64 1.17
C LEU A 101 21.64 1.08 0.74
N ASN A 102 22.73 1.64 1.29
CA ASN A 102 24.07 1.13 1.05
C ASN A 102 24.40 -0.13 1.85
N TRP A 103 23.48 -0.60 2.72
CA TRP A 103 23.66 -1.77 3.58
C TRP A 103 25.05 -1.73 4.25
N LEU A 104 25.38 -0.57 4.84
CA LEU A 104 26.58 -0.44 5.65
C LEU A 104 26.35 -1.18 6.97
N ASP A 105 26.51 -2.50 6.93
CA ASP A 105 26.08 -3.47 7.94
C ASP A 105 26.42 -3.07 9.36
N LYS A 106 27.59 -2.48 9.59
CA LYS A 106 28.08 -2.10 10.92
C LYS A 106 27.26 -0.98 11.59
N ASN A 107 26.45 -0.25 10.82
CA ASN A 107 25.81 0.99 11.26
C ASN A 107 24.27 0.93 11.31
N LEU A 108 23.67 -0.25 11.13
CA LEU A 108 22.21 -0.42 11.10
C LEU A 108 21.62 -0.78 12.47
N ASN A 109 22.07 -0.08 13.52
CA ASN A 109 21.70 -0.43 14.90
C ASN A 109 20.42 0.27 15.34
N CYS A 110 19.59 -0.45 16.10
CA CYS A 110 18.44 0.12 16.79
C CYS A 110 18.92 1.11 17.85
N THR A 111 18.39 2.34 17.85
CA THR A 111 18.78 3.37 18.82
C THR A 111 18.28 3.12 20.25
N VAL A 112 17.52 2.04 20.45
CA VAL A 112 16.92 1.67 21.74
C VAL A 112 17.61 0.45 22.34
N CYS A 113 17.64 -0.68 21.62
CA CYS A 113 18.23 -1.92 22.13
C CYS A 113 19.66 -2.18 21.64
N GLY A 114 20.20 -1.35 20.75
CA GLY A 114 21.54 -1.53 20.18
C GLY A 114 21.68 -2.68 19.19
N ALA A 115 20.65 -3.51 19.00
CA ALA A 115 20.69 -4.65 18.08
C ALA A 115 20.94 -4.19 16.64
N ASN A 116 21.81 -4.92 15.94
CA ASN A 116 22.05 -4.72 14.53
C ASN A 116 20.86 -5.24 13.72
N CYS A 117 20.25 -4.37 12.92
CA CYS A 117 19.01 -4.63 12.18
C CYS A 117 19.27 -4.82 10.67
N LYS A 118 20.48 -5.24 10.27
CA LYS A 118 20.80 -5.51 8.86
C LYS A 118 19.77 -6.44 8.21
N ASP A 119 19.54 -7.61 8.81
CA ASP A 119 18.71 -8.66 8.20
C ASP A 119 17.22 -8.44 8.47
N THR A 120 16.89 -7.90 9.64
CA THR A 120 15.51 -7.67 10.09
C THR A 120 14.91 -6.35 9.58
N GLY A 121 15.77 -5.41 9.16
CA GLY A 121 15.40 -4.10 8.67
C GLY A 121 15.27 -3.06 9.79
N LEU A 122 15.77 -1.85 9.51
CA LEU A 122 15.64 -0.69 10.39
C LEU A 122 14.38 0.10 10.05
N CYS A 123 13.66 0.54 11.08
CA CYS A 123 12.47 1.38 10.93
C CYS A 123 12.72 2.78 11.47
N LEU A 124 12.12 3.79 10.85
CA LEU A 124 11.99 5.13 11.40
C LEU A 124 10.61 5.26 12.04
N TYR A 125 10.56 5.38 13.36
CA TYR A 125 9.33 5.65 14.10
C TYR A 125 9.16 7.16 14.28
N VAL A 126 7.97 7.68 13.96
CA VAL A 126 7.61 9.10 14.07
C VAL A 126 6.34 9.23 14.93
N TRP A 127 6.45 10.00 16.01
CA TRP A 127 5.35 10.39 16.90
C TRP A 127 5.73 11.70 17.58
N LYS A 128 4.83 12.68 17.77
CA LYS A 128 5.05 14.05 18.33
C LYS A 128 6.47 14.35 18.87
N GLY A 129 7.39 14.72 17.98
CA GLY A 129 8.79 15.08 18.33
C GLY A 129 9.73 13.90 18.64
N ASN A 130 9.22 12.70 18.92
CA ASN A 130 9.97 11.45 18.98
C ASN A 130 10.09 10.82 17.59
N THR A 131 11.10 11.26 16.85
CA THR A 131 11.50 10.64 15.60
C THR A 131 12.79 9.86 15.85
N ARG A 132 12.76 8.52 15.75
CA ARG A 132 13.92 7.67 16.05
C ARG A 132 13.99 6.40 15.21
N ASN A 133 15.21 5.97 14.92
CA ASN A 133 15.47 4.67 14.29
C ASN A 133 15.33 3.53 15.31
N ARG A 134 14.47 2.57 15.03
CA ARG A 134 14.16 1.44 15.92
C ARG A 134 14.10 0.16 15.10
N CYS A 135 14.43 -0.98 15.72
CA CYS A 135 13.95 -2.25 15.20
C CYS A 135 12.41 -2.28 15.31
N LYS A 136 11.78 -3.19 14.56
CA LYS A 136 10.33 -3.36 14.57
C LYS A 136 9.81 -3.55 16.00
N ASP A 137 10.39 -4.45 16.78
CA ASP A 137 9.91 -4.77 18.13
C ASP A 137 10.00 -3.58 19.09
N CYS A 138 11.11 -2.83 19.07
CA CYS A 138 11.23 -1.63 19.89
C CYS A 138 10.26 -0.51 19.47
N ALA A 139 9.89 -0.43 18.18
CA ALA A 139 8.87 0.50 17.73
C ALA A 139 7.48 0.08 18.22
N TYR A 140 7.13 -1.20 18.09
CA TYR A 140 5.86 -1.75 18.58
C TYR A 140 5.73 -1.66 20.10
N SER A 141 6.76 -2.04 20.86
CA SER A 141 6.76 -1.94 22.32
C SER A 141 6.65 -0.50 22.80
N TYR A 142 7.34 0.43 22.14
CA TYR A 142 7.21 1.85 22.46
C TYR A 142 5.80 2.36 22.18
N HIS A 143 5.26 2.07 20.99
CA HIS A 143 3.90 2.47 20.63
C HIS A 143 2.84 1.88 21.58
N LYS A 144 2.98 0.64 22.05
CA LYS A 144 2.08 0.08 23.07
C LYS A 144 2.16 0.81 24.41
N ALA A 145 3.32 1.38 24.74
CA ALA A 145 3.56 2.08 26.00
C ALA A 145 3.16 3.56 25.96
N VAL A 146 2.96 4.14 24.77
CA VAL A 146 2.52 5.54 24.62
C VAL A 146 1.18 5.59 23.92
N GLU A 147 0.20 6.25 24.52
CA GLU A 147 -1.04 6.53 23.80
C GLU A 147 -0.77 7.50 22.63
N GLY A 148 -1.22 7.12 21.43
CA GLY A 148 -1.39 8.03 20.31
C GLY A 148 -0.64 7.67 19.03
N HIS A 149 -0.55 8.67 18.15
CA HIS A 149 -0.50 8.49 16.70
C HIS A 149 0.87 8.14 16.12
N GLY A 150 1.26 6.87 16.18
CA GLY A 150 2.56 6.40 15.70
C GLY A 150 2.56 6.09 14.20
N ILE A 151 3.55 6.63 13.47
CA ILE A 151 3.85 6.23 12.10
C ILE A 151 5.17 5.47 12.06
N LEU A 152 5.17 4.29 11.45
CA LEU A 152 6.35 3.47 11.21
C LEU A 152 6.73 3.52 9.74
N ILE A 153 7.96 3.88 9.43
CA ILE A 153 8.52 3.81 8.07
C ILE A 153 9.55 2.68 8.05
N ARG A 154 9.27 1.60 7.34
CA ARG A 154 10.26 0.55 7.06
C ARG A 154 11.23 1.07 6.00
N MET A 155 12.43 1.46 6.43
CA MET A 155 13.34 2.22 5.58
C MET A 155 13.82 1.41 4.37
N ASN A 156 14.09 0.12 4.55
CA ASN A 156 14.60 -0.73 3.48
C ASN A 156 13.62 -0.98 2.32
N VAL A 157 12.30 -0.90 2.57
CA VAL A 157 11.24 -1.20 1.59
C VAL A 157 10.29 -0.04 1.34
N LEU A 158 10.54 1.12 1.98
CA LEU A 158 9.74 2.34 1.84
C LEU A 158 8.24 2.14 2.10
N GLN A 159 7.91 1.28 3.07
CA GLN A 159 6.52 1.07 3.51
C GLN A 159 6.22 1.94 4.73
N MET A 160 5.07 2.60 4.72
CA MET A 160 4.56 3.38 5.85
C MET A 160 3.38 2.68 6.48
N TYR A 161 3.39 2.52 7.81
CA TYR A 161 2.30 1.92 8.58
C TYR A 161 1.83 2.90 9.64
N CYS A 162 0.53 3.09 9.75
CA CYS A 162 -0.08 3.81 10.86
C CYS A 162 -0.56 2.78 11.90
N PHE A 163 -0.08 2.91 13.13
CA PHE A 163 -0.48 2.00 14.20
C PHE A 163 -1.95 2.20 14.61
N ASP A 164 -2.46 3.42 14.53
CA ASP A 164 -3.82 3.76 14.93
C ASP A 164 -4.85 3.32 13.90
N CYS A 165 -4.58 3.58 12.61
CA CYS A 165 -5.41 3.07 11.51
C CYS A 165 -5.17 1.57 11.25
N LYS A 166 -4.15 0.97 11.89
CA LYS A 166 -3.75 -0.43 11.76
C LYS A 166 -3.55 -0.89 10.31
N ARG A 167 -3.02 -0.02 9.45
CA ARG A 167 -2.84 -0.31 8.02
C ARG A 167 -1.61 0.35 7.41
N LEU A 168 -1.21 -0.20 6.27
CA LEU A 168 -0.25 0.44 5.37
C LEU A 168 -0.89 1.68 4.73
N LEU A 169 -0.07 2.72 4.56
CA LEU A 169 -0.46 4.02 4.04
C LEU A 169 0.01 4.18 2.59
N GLY A 170 -0.84 4.80 1.77
CA GLY A 170 -0.53 5.06 0.37
C GLY A 170 -0.44 3.80 -0.50
N GLU A 171 -1.22 2.78 -0.15
CA GLU A 171 -1.35 1.50 -0.87
C GLU A 171 -2.84 1.21 -1.18
N THR A 172 -3.17 -0.04 -1.55
CA THR A 172 -4.46 -0.48 -2.15
C THR A 172 -5.73 -0.17 -1.36
N ARG A 173 -5.65 0.19 -0.07
CA ARG A 173 -6.82 0.57 0.75
C ARG A 173 -6.97 2.08 0.98
N GLY A 174 -5.98 2.88 0.59
CA GLY A 174 -5.92 4.32 0.82
C GLY A 174 -6.54 5.14 -0.32
N ASP A 175 -6.84 6.39 -0.01
CA ASP A 175 -7.22 7.39 -1.01
C ASP A 175 -6.02 7.82 -1.87
N SER A 176 -6.26 8.26 -3.10
CA SER A 176 -5.23 8.77 -4.01
C SER A 176 -4.48 9.98 -3.44
N SER A 177 -5.14 10.84 -2.65
CA SER A 177 -4.51 11.95 -1.93
C SER A 177 -3.53 11.47 -0.86
N GLU A 178 -3.85 10.39 -0.16
CA GLU A 178 -2.92 9.79 0.80
C GLU A 178 -1.72 9.16 0.08
N ALA A 179 -1.95 8.42 -1.00
CA ALA A 179 -0.88 7.83 -1.80
C ALA A 179 0.09 8.89 -2.35
N HIS A 180 -0.45 10.00 -2.84
CA HIS A 180 0.37 11.13 -3.27
C HIS A 180 1.20 11.72 -2.13
N TYR A 181 0.59 11.96 -0.97
CA TYR A 181 1.29 12.52 0.18
C TYR A 181 2.40 11.60 0.71
N VAL A 182 2.11 10.30 0.82
CA VAL A 182 3.10 9.26 1.15
C VAL A 182 4.26 9.29 0.16
N ASN A 183 3.97 9.34 -1.14
CA ASN A 183 5.02 9.41 -2.17
C ASN A 183 5.91 10.66 -2.02
N MET A 184 5.34 11.82 -1.70
CA MET A 184 6.13 13.03 -1.45
C MET A 184 7.05 12.86 -0.22
N LEU A 185 6.52 12.35 0.88
CA LEU A 185 7.29 12.13 2.11
C LEU A 185 8.46 11.14 1.88
N LEU A 186 8.20 10.05 1.15
CA LEU A 186 9.23 9.07 0.83
C LEU A 186 10.30 9.66 -0.12
N LYS A 187 9.91 10.50 -1.08
CA LYS A 187 10.88 11.24 -1.93
C LYS A 187 11.77 12.17 -1.11
N THR A 188 11.21 12.85 -0.11
CA THR A 188 12.01 13.66 0.82
C THR A 188 13.05 12.80 1.55
N LEU A 189 12.66 11.61 2.01
CA LEU A 189 13.56 10.68 2.70
C LEU A 189 14.63 10.10 1.75
N THR A 190 14.30 9.86 0.49
CA THR A 190 15.24 9.34 -0.51
C THR A 190 16.19 10.40 -1.07
N HIS A 191 15.86 11.67 -0.87
CA HIS A 191 16.60 12.85 -1.36
C HIS A 191 16.95 12.75 -2.86
N ASP A 192 16.08 12.11 -3.64
CA ASP A 192 16.23 11.86 -5.08
C ASP A 192 17.57 11.27 -5.53
N SER A 193 18.33 10.64 -4.62
CA SER A 193 19.53 9.87 -4.95
C SER A 193 19.21 8.73 -5.93
N GLU A 194 20.19 8.30 -6.72
CA GLU A 194 20.01 7.18 -7.68
C GLU A 194 19.48 5.91 -7.00
N LYS A 195 20.09 5.50 -5.88
CA LYS A 195 19.62 4.34 -5.11
C LYS A 195 18.22 4.56 -4.52
N GLY A 196 17.90 5.80 -4.16
CA GLY A 196 16.58 6.21 -3.72
C GLY A 196 15.52 6.10 -4.82
N GLN A 197 15.84 6.54 -6.04
CA GLN A 197 14.99 6.40 -7.22
C GLN A 197 14.74 4.92 -7.54
N GLN A 198 15.79 4.09 -7.49
CA GLN A 198 15.65 2.64 -7.66
C GLN A 198 14.76 2.03 -6.55
N ALA A 199 14.92 2.44 -5.29
CA ALA A 199 14.08 1.96 -4.20
C ALA A 199 12.61 2.38 -4.37
N MET A 200 12.35 3.60 -4.83
CA MET A 200 11.01 4.07 -5.17
C MET A 200 10.41 3.30 -6.36
N ALA A 201 11.18 3.02 -7.40
CA ALA A 201 10.75 2.21 -8.53
C ALA A 201 10.38 0.78 -8.10
N ARG A 202 11.21 0.14 -7.27
CA ARG A 202 10.90 -1.17 -6.68
C ARG A 202 9.63 -1.15 -5.85
N ARG A 203 9.40 -0.08 -5.06
CA ARG A 203 8.15 0.09 -4.32
C ARG A 203 6.95 0.18 -5.26
N SER A 204 7.03 0.98 -6.33
CA SER A 204 5.96 1.09 -7.33
C SER A 204 5.66 -0.25 -7.98
N GLN A 205 6.69 -0.98 -8.42
CA GLN A 205 6.54 -2.33 -8.94
C GLN A 205 5.83 -3.26 -7.94
N CYS A 206 6.24 -3.27 -6.66
CA CYS A 206 5.56 -4.08 -5.64
C CYS A 206 4.08 -3.71 -5.44
N MET A 207 3.69 -2.45 -5.67
CA MET A 207 2.28 -2.04 -5.59
C MET A 207 1.50 -2.48 -6.83
N GLU A 208 2.06 -2.30 -8.01
CA GLU A 208 1.48 -2.72 -9.29
C GLU A 208 1.28 -4.24 -9.32
N GLU A 209 2.31 -5.01 -8.95
CA GLU A 209 2.24 -6.47 -8.90
C GLU A 209 1.21 -6.99 -7.89
N ARG A 210 0.99 -6.30 -6.76
CA ARG A 210 -0.09 -6.65 -5.83
C ARG A 210 -1.47 -6.40 -6.44
N GLN A 211 -1.62 -5.35 -7.23
CA GLN A 211 -2.86 -5.11 -7.97
C GLN A 211 -3.08 -6.21 -9.02
N LEU A 212 -2.04 -6.59 -9.74
CA LEU A 212 -2.09 -7.69 -10.71
C LEU A 212 -2.53 -9.01 -10.05
N TYR A 213 -1.93 -9.39 -8.93
CA TYR A 213 -2.37 -10.55 -8.16
C TYR A 213 -3.84 -10.43 -7.78
N ALA A 214 -4.21 -9.27 -7.20
CA ALA A 214 -5.56 -9.04 -6.74
C ALA A 214 -6.57 -9.21 -7.88
N GLU A 215 -6.30 -8.72 -9.09
CA GLU A 215 -7.24 -8.73 -10.22
C GLU A 215 -7.23 -10.01 -11.05
N HIS A 216 -6.06 -10.66 -11.18
CA HIS A 216 -5.84 -11.70 -12.18
C HIS A 216 -5.50 -13.08 -11.63
N ALA A 217 -5.32 -13.25 -10.32
CA ALA A 217 -5.10 -14.54 -9.70
C ALA A 217 -6.34 -15.00 -8.92
N ASP A 218 -6.65 -16.30 -9.01
CA ASP A 218 -7.55 -17.03 -8.13
C ASP A 218 -9.01 -16.49 -7.98
N ARG A 219 -9.45 -15.54 -8.82
CA ARG A 219 -10.84 -15.02 -8.82
C ARG A 219 -11.79 -15.75 -9.74
N ALA A 220 -13.05 -15.95 -9.33
CA ALA A 220 -14.15 -16.47 -10.15
C ALA A 220 -14.13 -15.97 -11.61
N SER A 221 -13.92 -14.67 -11.79
CA SER A 221 -13.81 -13.98 -13.08
C SER A 221 -12.71 -14.51 -14.02
N VAL A 222 -11.69 -15.18 -13.50
CA VAL A 222 -10.57 -15.76 -14.27
C VAL A 222 -10.98 -17.06 -14.98
N VAL A 223 -11.94 -17.81 -14.42
CA VAL A 223 -12.39 -19.11 -14.96
C VAL A 223 -13.78 -18.99 -15.60
N SER A 224 -14.49 -17.88 -15.36
CA SER A 224 -15.76 -17.59 -16.03
C SER A 224 -15.55 -17.22 -17.51
N ASP A 225 -16.54 -17.52 -18.34
CA ASP A 225 -16.66 -17.18 -19.77
C ASP A 225 -15.79 -17.98 -20.77
N GLY A 226 -15.42 -19.23 -20.47
CA GLY A 226 -14.69 -20.08 -21.43
C GLY A 226 -13.35 -19.49 -21.87
N LYS A 227 -12.79 -18.58 -21.06
CA LYS A 227 -11.49 -17.96 -21.30
C LYS A 227 -10.39 -18.94 -20.95
N GLN A 228 -9.36 -18.99 -21.80
CA GLN A 228 -8.14 -19.72 -21.51
C GLN A 228 -7.50 -19.16 -20.24
N TYR A 229 -7.05 -20.03 -19.35
CA TYR A 229 -6.33 -19.69 -18.14
C TYR A 229 -5.08 -20.55 -17.98
N TYR A 230 -4.14 -20.08 -17.16
CA TYR A 230 -2.87 -20.77 -16.91
C TYR A 230 -2.82 -21.34 -15.49
N PHE A 231 -2.24 -22.52 -15.37
CA PHE A 231 -1.89 -23.14 -14.10
C PHE A 231 -0.50 -22.68 -13.68
N ILE A 232 -0.42 -22.18 -12.45
CA ILE A 232 0.85 -21.78 -11.85
C ILE A 232 1.08 -22.52 -10.53
N GLU A 233 2.32 -22.94 -10.30
CA GLU A 233 2.71 -23.60 -9.05
C GLU A 233 2.38 -22.69 -7.85
N ARG A 234 1.62 -23.25 -6.90
CA ARG A 234 0.97 -22.47 -5.85
C ARG A 234 1.95 -21.93 -4.82
N ILE A 235 2.95 -22.71 -4.42
CA ILE A 235 3.94 -22.29 -3.42
C ILE A 235 4.70 -21.07 -3.94
N TRP A 236 5.07 -21.08 -5.22
CA TRP A 236 5.73 -19.98 -5.89
C TRP A 236 4.83 -18.74 -5.93
N LEU A 237 3.57 -18.86 -6.38
CA LEU A 237 2.68 -17.70 -6.47
C LEU A 237 2.37 -17.09 -5.09
N ILE A 238 2.16 -17.93 -4.07
CA ILE A 238 1.95 -17.45 -2.69
C ILE A 238 3.22 -16.79 -2.17
N SER A 239 4.39 -17.41 -2.36
CA SER A 239 5.67 -16.83 -1.95
C SER A 239 5.92 -15.49 -2.62
N TRP A 240 5.65 -15.40 -3.93
CA TRP A 240 5.69 -14.17 -4.70
C TRP A 240 4.80 -13.10 -4.06
N PHE A 241 3.50 -13.37 -3.86
CA PHE A 241 2.57 -12.41 -3.26
C PHE A 241 2.96 -11.98 -1.83
N LEU A 242 3.43 -12.92 -0.99
CA LEU A 242 3.89 -12.62 0.36
C LEU A 242 5.13 -11.70 0.36
N ARG A 243 6.06 -11.92 -0.57
CA ARG A 243 7.22 -11.03 -0.73
C ARG A 243 6.79 -9.62 -1.12
N LEU A 244 5.81 -9.47 -2.00
CA LEU A 244 5.27 -8.16 -2.36
C LEU A 244 4.60 -7.46 -1.17
N CYS A 245 3.89 -8.20 -0.32
CA CYS A 245 3.35 -7.67 0.94
C CYS A 245 4.46 -7.16 1.87
N ASP A 246 5.62 -7.81 1.86
CA ASP A 246 6.81 -7.38 2.57
C ASP A 246 7.61 -6.25 1.88
N GLY A 247 7.14 -5.77 0.73
CA GLY A 247 7.78 -4.73 -0.07
C GLY A 247 9.02 -5.22 -0.83
N LYS A 248 9.14 -6.54 -1.05
CA LYS A 248 10.21 -7.19 -1.81
C LYS A 248 9.66 -7.72 -3.12
N ILE A 249 10.38 -7.46 -4.22
CA ILE A 249 10.07 -8.03 -5.54
C ILE A 249 10.23 -9.55 -5.49
N GLY A 250 9.45 -10.25 -6.32
CA GLY A 250 9.52 -11.69 -6.54
C GLY A 250 10.90 -12.26 -6.83
N THR A 251 11.00 -13.59 -6.81
CA THR A 251 12.19 -14.34 -7.20
C THR A 251 11.75 -15.43 -8.16
N GLY A 252 12.35 -15.44 -9.34
CA GLY A 252 12.15 -16.49 -10.32
C GLY A 252 13.21 -17.58 -10.27
N PRO A 253 13.08 -18.60 -11.13
CA PRO A 253 11.96 -18.80 -12.07
C PRO A 253 10.71 -19.38 -11.41
N ILE A 254 9.57 -19.32 -12.11
CA ILE A 254 8.32 -20.01 -11.73
C ILE A 254 8.57 -21.53 -11.78
N ALA A 255 8.29 -22.24 -10.68
CA ALA A 255 8.61 -23.66 -10.52
C ALA A 255 7.53 -24.61 -11.08
N ASN A 256 7.04 -24.37 -12.31
CA ASN A 256 5.94 -25.15 -12.88
C ASN A 256 6.24 -26.64 -13.17
N HIS A 257 7.51 -27.05 -13.21
CA HIS A 257 7.90 -28.47 -13.23
C HIS A 257 7.32 -29.27 -12.04
N GLU A 258 7.00 -28.61 -10.92
CA GLU A 258 6.34 -29.27 -9.77
C GLU A 258 4.87 -29.65 -10.04
N LEU A 259 4.28 -29.18 -11.13
CA LEU A 259 2.94 -29.55 -11.59
C LEU A 259 2.96 -30.69 -12.63
N GLU A 260 4.14 -31.10 -13.07
CA GLU A 260 4.30 -32.14 -14.08
C GLU A 260 3.88 -33.52 -13.56
N ASP A 261 3.26 -34.31 -14.42
CA ASP A 261 2.92 -35.70 -14.13
C ASP A 261 4.21 -36.54 -14.02
N PRO A 262 4.49 -37.15 -12.84
CA PRO A 262 5.69 -37.97 -12.67
C PRO A 262 5.70 -39.22 -13.56
N GLU A 263 4.54 -39.66 -14.06
CA GLU A 263 4.42 -40.82 -14.94
C GLU A 263 4.35 -40.44 -16.42
N ARG A 264 4.12 -39.16 -16.74
CA ARG A 264 3.89 -38.68 -18.11
C ARG A 264 4.56 -37.32 -18.34
N GLU A 265 5.81 -37.37 -18.77
CA GLU A 265 6.60 -36.19 -19.13
C GLU A 265 5.83 -35.26 -20.10
N GLY A 266 5.88 -33.96 -19.83
CA GLY A 266 5.26 -32.90 -20.60
C GLY A 266 3.77 -32.70 -20.35
N ARG A 267 3.13 -33.49 -19.47
CA ARG A 267 1.70 -33.36 -19.10
C ARG A 267 1.51 -32.83 -17.69
N LEU A 268 0.37 -32.15 -17.48
CA LEU A 268 -0.05 -31.71 -16.15
C LEU A 268 -0.45 -32.94 -15.33
N ASN A 269 -0.05 -33.01 -14.06
CA ASN A 269 -0.48 -34.09 -13.18
C ASN A 269 -2.00 -34.00 -12.93
N PRO A 270 -2.81 -35.02 -13.30
CA PRO A 270 -4.26 -35.01 -13.07
C PRO A 270 -4.67 -35.01 -11.59
N ALA A 271 -3.76 -35.39 -10.69
CA ALA A 271 -3.95 -35.32 -9.25
C ALA A 271 -3.71 -33.92 -8.66
N SER A 272 -3.24 -32.95 -9.46
CA SER A 272 -3.01 -31.58 -9.02
C SER A 272 -4.30 -30.92 -8.51
N ARG A 273 -4.22 -30.05 -7.50
CA ARG A 273 -5.41 -29.41 -6.90
C ARG A 273 -5.23 -27.91 -6.67
N PRO A 274 -6.31 -27.10 -6.77
CA PRO A 274 -6.27 -25.64 -6.61
C PRO A 274 -6.06 -25.15 -5.15
N ARG A 275 -5.76 -26.06 -4.21
CA ARG A 275 -5.53 -25.76 -2.79
C ARG A 275 -4.41 -26.62 -2.24
N GLY A 276 -3.65 -26.04 -1.31
CA GLY A 276 -2.67 -26.72 -0.45
C GLY A 276 -1.22 -26.35 -0.75
N ASN A 277 -0.43 -26.23 0.31
CA ASN A 277 1.01 -25.95 0.21
C ASN A 277 1.77 -27.27 0.09
N PHE A 278 1.55 -27.97 -1.02
CA PHE A 278 2.19 -29.26 -1.31
C PHE A 278 2.54 -29.35 -2.80
N LYS A 279 3.42 -30.28 -3.16
CA LYS A 279 3.84 -30.55 -4.54
C LYS A 279 2.64 -30.95 -5.41
N GLY A 280 2.40 -30.25 -6.51
CA GLY A 280 1.19 -30.42 -7.34
C GLY A 280 0.00 -29.54 -6.92
N GLY A 281 0.18 -28.67 -5.91
CA GLY A 281 -0.77 -27.59 -5.64
C GLY A 281 -0.65 -26.49 -6.69
N PHE A 282 -1.78 -26.01 -7.22
CA PHE A 282 -1.79 -24.93 -8.20
C PHE A 282 -2.67 -23.74 -7.81
N SER A 283 -2.39 -22.63 -8.46
CA SER A 283 -3.27 -21.46 -8.57
C SER A 283 -3.61 -21.22 -10.04
N ILE A 284 -4.63 -20.42 -10.30
CA ILE A 284 -5.08 -20.11 -11.66
C ILE A 284 -4.93 -18.62 -11.91
N VAL A 285 -4.31 -18.27 -13.04
CA VAL A 285 -4.09 -16.89 -13.44
C VAL A 285 -4.59 -16.63 -14.86
N THR A 286 -4.90 -15.36 -15.16
CA THR A 286 -5.20 -14.95 -16.54
C THR A 286 -3.96 -15.04 -17.43
N PRO A 287 -4.12 -15.14 -18.77
CA PRO A 287 -3.01 -15.07 -19.72
C PRO A 287 -2.17 -13.80 -19.57
N PHE A 288 -2.81 -12.67 -19.23
CA PHE A 288 -2.12 -11.40 -19.01
C PHE A 288 -1.13 -11.48 -17.84
N LEU A 289 -1.57 -11.97 -16.69
CA LEU A 289 -0.68 -12.14 -15.53
C LEU A 289 0.38 -13.20 -15.80
N TRP A 290 0.02 -14.31 -16.46
CA TRP A 290 0.99 -15.35 -16.83
C TRP A 290 2.16 -14.80 -17.64
N ASN A 291 1.87 -14.09 -18.74
CA ASN A 291 2.90 -13.53 -19.62
C ASN A 291 3.80 -12.56 -18.86
N TYR A 292 3.21 -11.66 -18.06
CA TYR A 292 3.97 -10.74 -17.21
C TYR A 292 4.94 -11.48 -16.28
N LEU A 293 4.47 -12.53 -15.61
CA LEU A 293 5.30 -13.29 -14.66
C LEU A 293 6.42 -14.05 -15.36
N VAL A 294 6.16 -14.68 -16.51
CA VAL A 294 7.19 -15.39 -17.27
C VAL A 294 8.23 -14.43 -17.83
N ASP A 295 7.81 -13.29 -18.39
CA ASP A 295 8.73 -12.28 -18.94
C ASP A 295 9.61 -11.67 -17.83
N THR A 296 9.05 -11.48 -16.64
CA THR A 296 9.76 -10.82 -15.52
C THR A 296 10.62 -11.79 -14.72
N TYR A 297 10.14 -13.01 -14.47
CA TYR A 297 10.75 -13.95 -13.53
C TYR A 297 11.32 -15.21 -14.20
N GLY A 298 10.91 -15.51 -15.44
CA GLY A 298 11.28 -16.75 -16.12
C GLY A 298 10.48 -17.96 -15.66
N LEU A 299 10.61 -19.06 -16.41
CA LEU A 299 9.85 -20.29 -16.21
C LEU A 299 10.81 -21.50 -16.09
N SER A 300 10.56 -22.36 -15.10
CA SER A 300 11.21 -23.66 -14.95
C SER A 300 10.16 -24.76 -15.08
N GLY A 301 10.21 -25.50 -16.20
CA GLY A 301 9.19 -26.47 -16.60
C GLY A 301 8.36 -25.95 -17.76
N LYS A 302 7.13 -26.43 -17.89
CA LYS A 302 6.23 -26.10 -19.01
C LYS A 302 5.06 -25.21 -18.57
N ALA A 303 4.55 -24.43 -19.52
CA ALA A 303 3.27 -23.75 -19.35
C ALA A 303 2.14 -24.77 -19.47
N TYR A 304 1.22 -24.79 -18.50
CA TYR A 304 0.02 -25.60 -18.54
C TYR A 304 -1.18 -24.67 -18.57
N THR A 305 -2.14 -24.98 -19.43
CA THR A 305 -3.33 -24.18 -19.71
C THR A 305 -4.59 -25.00 -19.53
N SER A 306 -5.74 -24.34 -19.51
CA SER A 306 -7.06 -24.99 -19.54
C SER A 306 -7.25 -25.98 -20.69
N ASP A 307 -6.51 -25.83 -21.80
CA ASP A 307 -6.64 -26.71 -22.96
C ASP A 307 -5.94 -28.06 -22.74
N ASP A 308 -4.97 -28.10 -21.81
CA ASP A 308 -4.23 -29.30 -21.43
C ASP A 308 -5.04 -30.26 -20.53
N THR A 309 -6.22 -29.82 -20.04
CA THR A 309 -7.06 -30.59 -19.09
C THR A 309 -8.36 -31.13 -19.70
N THR A 310 -8.38 -31.37 -21.02
CA THR A 310 -9.55 -31.83 -21.78
C THR A 310 -9.78 -33.35 -21.74
N GLY A 311 -8.77 -34.14 -21.35
CA GLY A 311 -8.84 -35.61 -21.28
C GLY A 311 -9.70 -36.14 -20.11
N PRO A 312 -10.23 -37.37 -20.21
CA PRO A 312 -11.04 -37.98 -19.15
C PRO A 312 -10.31 -38.15 -17.82
N GLU A 313 -8.97 -38.26 -17.83
CA GLU A 313 -8.15 -38.32 -16.62
C GLU A 313 -8.24 -37.03 -15.77
N TYR A 314 -8.62 -35.90 -16.36
CA TYR A 314 -8.68 -34.60 -15.69
C TYR A 314 -10.07 -34.26 -15.13
N CYS A 315 -11.07 -35.13 -15.25
CA CYS A 315 -12.42 -34.87 -14.74
C CYS A 315 -12.41 -34.43 -13.26
N GLY A 316 -11.68 -35.16 -12.40
CA GLY A 316 -11.56 -34.82 -10.98
C GLY A 316 -10.81 -33.51 -10.71
N LEU A 317 -9.83 -33.16 -11.56
CA LEU A 317 -9.15 -31.86 -11.49
C LEU A 317 -10.11 -30.74 -11.86
N ASN A 318 -10.84 -30.86 -12.97
CA ASN A 318 -11.80 -29.87 -13.43
C ASN A 318 -12.95 -29.67 -12.44
N GLU A 319 -13.49 -30.77 -11.87
CA GLU A 319 -14.45 -30.70 -10.76
C GLU A 319 -13.89 -29.94 -9.56
N SER A 320 -12.61 -30.16 -9.21
CA SER A 320 -11.97 -29.43 -8.12
C SER A 320 -11.86 -27.93 -8.39
N ILE A 321 -11.65 -27.51 -9.64
CA ILE A 321 -11.62 -26.09 -10.04
C ILE A 321 -13.00 -25.45 -9.89
N VAL A 322 -14.05 -26.15 -10.32
CA VAL A 322 -15.44 -25.68 -10.19
C VAL A 322 -15.82 -25.55 -8.70
N ASN A 323 -15.55 -26.60 -7.92
CA ASN A 323 -15.88 -26.66 -6.49
C ASN A 323 -15.09 -25.66 -5.64
N TRP A 324 -13.88 -25.31 -6.06
CA TRP A 324 -13.00 -24.37 -5.35
C TRP A 324 -13.64 -22.99 -5.14
N ARG A 325 -14.60 -22.60 -5.98
CA ARG A 325 -15.16 -21.24 -6.02
C ARG A 325 -16.61 -21.11 -5.57
N LEU A 326 -17.17 -22.18 -4.99
CA LEU A 326 -18.47 -22.16 -4.30
C LEU A 326 -18.35 -22.03 -2.77
N ASN A 327 -17.14 -21.76 -2.23
CA ASN A 327 -16.91 -21.53 -0.80
C ASN A 327 -16.09 -20.27 -0.54
#